data_AF-A0AA37F9X7-F1
#
_entry.id   AF-A0AA37F9X7-F1
#
_cell.length_a   1.000
_cell.length_b   1.000
_cell.length_c   1.000
_cell.angle_alpha   90.00
_cell.angle_beta   90.00
_cell.angle_gamma   90.00
#
_symmetry.space_group_name_H-M   'P 1'
#
loop_
_entity.id
_entity.type
_entity.pdbx_description
1 polymer ?
#
loop_
_entity_poly.entity_id
_entity_poly.type
_entity_poly.pdbx_seq_one_letter_code
_entity_poly.pdbx_strand_id
1 'polypeptide(L)' 'MAKYVHVWEVECNHCHGKFEHVFRASDILRPHVFNELLFQCPLCGSKAFDPVRPLGKYSRDEWVREHGDKAFSDLPEYE' A
#
# COMPACT_ATOMS: atom_id res chain seq x y z
N MET A 1 -13.91 -7.79 -9.68
CA MET A 1 -13.75 -7.81 -8.21
C MET A 1 -13.75 -6.36 -7.71
N ALA A 2 -14.31 -6.09 -6.52
CA ALA A 2 -14.27 -4.73 -5.97
C ALA A 2 -12.83 -4.37 -5.58
N LYS A 3 -12.30 -3.28 -6.15
CA LYS A 3 -10.97 -2.76 -5.84
C LYS A 3 -11.10 -1.69 -4.75
N TYR A 4 -10.31 -1.81 -3.70
CA TYR A 4 -10.27 -0.85 -2.60
C TYR A 4 -8.89 -0.21 -2.51
N VAL A 5 -8.83 0.99 -1.95
CA VAL A 5 -7.58 1.60 -1.53
C VAL A 5 -7.24 1.07 -0.15
N HIS A 6 -6.06 0.49 -0.02
CA HIS A 6 -5.51 0.01 1.23
C HIS A 6 -4.35 0.91 1.64
N VAL A 7 -4.33 1.28 2.92
CA VAL A 7 -3.24 2.03 3.53
C VAL A 7 -2.60 1.14 4.58
N TRP A 8 -1.30 0.91 4.44
CA TRP A 8 -0.52 0.05 5.33
C TRP A 8 0.70 0.77 5.86
N GLU A 9 1.00 0.55 7.13
CA GLU A 9 2.29 0.89 7.71
C GLU A 9 3.25 -0.27 7.42
N VAL A 10 4.36 0.05 6.77
CA VAL A 10 5.39 -0.91 6.37
C VAL A 10 6.69 -0.52 7.06
N GLU A 11 7.41 -1.51 7.59
CA GLU A 11 8.76 -1.33 8.10
C GLU A 11 9.74 -2.02 7.14
N CYS A 12 10.81 -1.30 6.76
CA CYS A 12 11.89 -1.91 6.01
C CYS A 12 12.80 -2.71 6.95
N ASN A 13 13.03 -3.98 6.67
CA ASN A 13 13.88 -4.84 7.50
C ASN A 13 15.37 -4.47 7.46
N HIS A 14 15.77 -3.68 6.46
CA HIS A 14 17.17 -3.30 6.29
C HIS A 14 17.53 -2.02 7.05
N CYS A 15 16.66 -1.00 7.01
CA CYS A 15 16.91 0.29 7.66
C CYS A 15 15.98 0.55 8.86
N HIS A 16 15.04 -0.36 9.15
CA HIS A 16 13.98 -0.23 10.15
C HIS A 16 13.14 1.06 10.02
N GLY A 17 13.13 1.63 8.81
CA GLY A 17 12.34 2.80 8.51
C GLY A 17 10.88 2.43 8.31
N LYS A 18 9.99 3.11 9.02
CA LYS A 18 8.54 2.97 8.90
C LYS A 18 7.99 4.01 7.94
N PHE A 19 7.13 3.58 7.03
CA PHE A 19 6.46 4.47 6.07
C PHE A 19 5.08 3.94 5.68
N GLU A 20 4.24 4.84 5.19
CA GLU A 20 2.90 4.51 4.73
C GLU A 20 2.94 4.10 3.26
N HIS A 21 2.40 2.92 2.97
CA HIS A 21 2.21 2.42 1.61
C HIS A 21 0.72 2.42 1.28
N VAL A 22 0.36 3.19 0.25
CA VAL A 22 -1.02 3.32 -0.24
C VAL A 22 -1.12 2.62 -1.59
N PHE A 23 -2.05 1.67 -1.71
CA PHE A 23 -2.19 0.89 -2.93
C PHE A 23 -3.63 0.42 -3.18
N ARG A 24 -3.91 0.04 -4.43
CA ARG A 24 -5.18 -0.54 -4.84
C ARG A 24 -5.05 -2.05 -4.96
N ALA A 25 -5.92 -2.77 -4.27
CA ALA A 25 -5.98 -4.22 -4.38
C ALA A 25 -7.40 -4.74 -4.11
N SER A 26 -7.63 -6.00 -4.44
CA SER A 26 -8.77 -6.77 -3.95
C SER A 26 -8.47 -7.26 -2.52
N ASP A 27 -9.49 -7.45 -1.68
CA ASP A 27 -9.31 -7.96 -0.31
C ASP A 27 -8.59 -9.33 -0.27
N ILE A 28 -8.67 -10.11 -1.34
CA ILE A 28 -8.03 -11.43 -1.48
C ILE A 28 -6.50 -11.32 -1.58
N LEU A 29 -5.97 -10.22 -2.11
CA LEU A 29 -4.55 -10.08 -2.41
C LEU A 29 -3.73 -9.50 -1.25
N ARG A 30 -4.38 -9.11 -0.14
CA ARG A 30 -3.73 -8.53 1.06
C ARG A 30 -2.39 -9.18 1.46
N PRO A 31 -2.29 -10.51 1.59
CA PRO A 31 -1.03 -11.15 2.00
C PRO A 31 -0.03 -11.35 0.85
N HIS A 32 -0.49 -11.37 -0.40
CA HIS A 32 0.37 -11.60 -1.57
C HIS A 32 1.08 -10.31 -2.00
N VAL A 33 0.44 -9.16 -1.78
CA VAL A 33 1.02 -7.85 -2.04
C VAL A 33 2.41 -7.80 -1.40
N PHE A 34 2.59 -8.06 -0.09
CA PHE A 34 3.90 -7.97 0.58
C PHE A 34 4.96 -8.98 0.13
N ASN A 35 4.54 -10.14 -0.39
CA ASN A 35 5.45 -11.21 -0.76
C ASN A 35 6.01 -11.06 -2.19
N GLU A 36 5.22 -10.43 -3.08
CA GLU A 36 5.61 -10.18 -4.48
C GLU A 36 5.96 -8.71 -4.76
N LEU A 37 5.88 -7.86 -3.74
CA LEU A 37 5.87 -6.41 -3.84
C LEU A 37 7.16 -5.87 -4.47
N LEU A 38 7.06 -5.53 -5.75
CA LEU A 38 8.06 -4.81 -6.56
C LEU A 38 8.42 -3.41 -6.02
N PHE A 39 7.96 -3.02 -4.83
CA PHE A 39 8.30 -1.74 -4.21
C PHE A 39 9.66 -1.78 -3.52
N GLN A 40 10.34 -0.65 -3.51
CA GLN A 40 11.63 -0.46 -2.88
C GLN A 40 11.47 0.53 -1.73
N CYS A 41 12.23 0.33 -0.65
CA CYS A 41 12.21 1.23 0.47
C CYS A 41 12.61 2.63 -0.03
N PRO A 42 11.79 3.67 0.18
CA PRO A 42 12.13 5.03 -0.26
C PRO A 42 13.38 5.57 0.45
N LEU A 43 13.77 4.97 1.58
CA LEU A 43 14.94 5.39 2.37
C LEU A 43 16.23 4.68 1.94
N CYS A 44 16.17 3.39 1.58
CA CYS A 44 17.39 2.59 1.35
C CYS A 44 17.36 1.69 0.11
N GLY A 45 16.27 1.67 -0.67
CA GLY A 45 16.14 0.88 -1.89
C GLY A 45 15.94 -0.63 -1.69
N SER A 46 15.94 -1.13 -0.44
CA SER A 46 15.75 -2.56 -0.15
C SER A 46 14.32 -3.01 -0.47
N LYS A 47 14.16 -4.31 -0.78
CA LYS A 47 12.87 -4.96 -1.09
C LYS A 47 12.37 -5.88 0.03
N ALA A 48 13.09 -5.93 1.15
CA ALA A 48 12.71 -6.74 2.31
C ALA A 48 11.91 -5.87 3.30
N PHE A 49 10.68 -6.28 3.58
CA PHE A 49 9.75 -5.55 4.43
C PHE A 49 8.96 -6.48 5.32
N ASP A 50 8.68 -6.01 6.53
CA ASP A 50 7.66 -6.60 7.39
C ASP A 50 6.40 -5.69 7.35
N PRO A 51 5.23 -6.25 7.03
CA PRO A 51 3.98 -5.52 7.20
C PRO A 51 3.77 -5.27 8.68
N VAL A 52 3.77 -4.00 9.09
CA VAL A 52 3.60 -3.65 10.50
C VAL A 52 2.13 -3.77 10.88
N ARG A 53 1.25 -3.13 10.09
CA ARG A 53 -0.21 -3.16 10.28
C ARG A 53 -0.98 -2.46 9.16
N PRO A 54 -2.24 -2.86 8.90
CA PRO A 54 -3.16 -2.07 8.09
C PRO A 54 -3.59 -0.82 8.88
N LEU A 55 -3.47 0.36 8.26
CA LEU A 55 -3.92 1.64 8.81
C LEU A 55 -5.36 1.96 8.40
N GLY A 56 -5.75 1.58 7.17
CA GLY A 56 -7.07 1.93 6.66
C GLY A 56 -7.46 1.20 5.37
N LYS A 57 -8.75 1.28 5.06
CA LYS A 57 -9.36 0.79 3.82
C LYS A 57 -10.39 1.82 3.37
N TYR A 58 -10.32 2.23 2.11
CA TYR A 58 -11.24 3.17 1.51
C TYR A 58 -11.81 2.58 0.22
N SER A 59 -13.10 2.80 -0.03
CA SER A 59 -13.65 2.64 -1.37
C SER A 59 -13.13 3.74 -2.31
N ARG A 60 -13.32 3.55 -3.62
CA ARG A 60 -12.93 4.55 -4.63
C ARG A 60 -13.56 5.93 -4.33
N ASP A 61 -14.86 5.95 -4.05
CA ASP A 61 -15.60 7.18 -3.79
C ASP A 61 -15.17 7.86 -2.49
N GLU A 62 -14.87 7.10 -1.43
CA GLU A 62 -14.34 7.64 -0.17
C GLU A 62 -12.95 8.24 -0.38
N TRP A 63 -12.06 7.53 -1.06
CA TRP A 63 -10.70 8.02 -1.35
C TRP A 63 -10.72 9.33 -2.13
N VAL A 64 -11.54 9.42 -3.19
CA VAL A 64 -11.63 10.65 -4.01
C VAL A 64 -12.20 11.83 -3.22
N ARG A 65 -13.08 11.58 -2.24
CA ARG A 65 -13.65 12.62 -1.39
C ARG A 65 -12.67 13.13 -0.32
N GLU A 66 -11.94 12.23 0.33
CA GLU A 66 -11.02 12.59 1.42
C GLU A 66 -9.63 12.99 0.93
N HIS A 67 -9.19 12.43 -0.20
CA HIS A 67 -7.88 12.65 -0.80
C HIS A 67 -8.00 13.17 -2.24
N GLY A 68 -8.74 14.27 -2.40
CA GLY A 68 -8.95 14.92 -3.71
C GLY A 68 -7.66 15.37 -4.42
N ASP A 69 -6.53 15.43 -3.69
CA ASP A 69 -5.20 15.69 -4.21
C ASP A 69 -4.51 14.45 -4.83
N LYS A 70 -4.89 13.23 -4.44
CA LYS A 70 -4.31 11.98 -4.94
C LYS A 70 -5.34 11.19 -5.73
N ALA A 71 -5.22 11.22 -7.05
CA ALA A 71 -6.14 10.49 -7.89
C ALA A 71 -6.04 8.98 -7.61
N PHE A 72 -7.20 8.31 -7.53
CA PHE A 72 -7.29 6.86 -7.36
C PHE A 72 -6.44 6.13 -8.43
N SER A 73 -6.37 6.67 -9.64
CA SER A 73 -5.62 6.09 -10.76
C SER A 73 -4.10 6.14 -10.61
N ASP A 74 -3.56 7.08 -9.84
CA ASP A 74 -2.11 7.24 -9.61
C ASP A 74 -1.55 6.24 -8.59
N LEU A 75 -2.42 5.58 -7.82
CA LEU A 75 -2.01 4.61 -6.82
C LEU A 75 -1.54 3.30 -7.49
N PRO A 76 -0.45 2.69 -7.00
CA PRO A 76 -0.02 1.38 -7.49
C PRO A 76 -1.15 0.36 -7.33
N GLU A 77 -1.41 -0.39 -8.39
CA GLU A 77 -2.43 -1.44 -8.43
C GLU A 77 -1.75 -2.81 -8.41
N TYR A 78 -2.25 -3.69 -7.55
CA TYR A 78 -1.83 -5.08 -7.46
C TYR A 78 -3.02 -5.98 -7.80
N GLU A 79 -2.86 -6.87 -8.77
CA GLU A 79 -3.88 -7.77 -9.33
C GLU A 79 -3.55 -9.25 -9.12
#